data_AF-A0A7V9HTT7-F1
#
_entry.id   AF-A0A7V9HTT7-F1
#
_cell.length_a   1.000
_cell.length_b   1.000
_cell.length_c   1.000
_cell.angle_alpha   90.00
_cell.angle_beta   90.00
_cell.angle_gamma   90.00
#
_symmetry.space_group_name_H-M   'P 1'
#
loop_
_entity.id
_entity.type
_entity.pdbx_description
1 polymer ?
#
loop_
_entity_poly.entity_id
_entity_poly.type
_entity_poly.pdbx_seq_one_letter_code
_entity_poly.pdbx_strand_id
1 'polypeptide(L)'
;EEAARYFIGLAGRTGDATVGGDPLMPSVLADSVTIWPSLLKLARTPSVSRDTRTKAVFWLSQAAGDAAGAALDSIAHDGRGDREIRKQAIFALSQRSSDEGVPALIRIARANPDPELRKTALFWLGQSEDPRALDLFEGILR
;
A
#
# COMPACT_ATOMS: atom_id res chain seq x y z
N GLU A 1 19.76 -1.01 8.36
CA GLU A 1 20.03 -0.20 9.56
C GLU A 1 19.97 1.33 9.35
N GLU A 2 19.45 1.87 8.24
CA GLU A 2 18.97 3.28 8.19
C GLU A 2 17.98 3.65 7.03
N ALA A 3 16.85 3.00 6.75
CA ALA A 3 16.63 1.56 6.67
C ALA A 3 17.23 1.02 5.36
N ALA A 4 17.71 -0.23 5.40
CA ALA A 4 18.95 -0.59 4.71
C ALA A 4 20.04 0.48 5.00
N ARG A 5 20.28 1.52 4.16
CA ARG A 5 20.72 2.90 4.60
C ARG A 5 20.18 4.11 3.77
N TYR A 6 19.56 3.87 2.61
CA TYR A 6 18.41 4.61 2.04
C TYR A 6 17.48 3.61 1.29
N PHE A 7 17.73 2.31 1.43
CA PHE A 7 17.57 1.28 0.39
C PHE A 7 18.41 1.47 -0.90
N ILE A 8 19.73 1.76 -0.91
CA ILE A 8 20.76 1.93 0.15
C ILE A 8 21.49 3.29 0.03
N GLY A 9 21.33 3.90 -1.14
CA GLY A 9 21.87 5.19 -1.59
C GLY A 9 21.34 5.36 -3.02
N LEU A 10 20.04 5.06 -3.17
CA LEU A 10 19.17 4.88 -4.35
C LEU A 10 19.84 4.73 -5.75
N ALA A 11 20.87 3.89 -5.90
CA ALA A 11 21.71 3.75 -7.11
C ALA A 11 22.54 4.99 -7.51
N GLY A 12 22.76 5.93 -6.60
CA GLY A 12 23.32 7.28 -6.83
C GLY A 12 24.80 7.50 -6.47
N ARG A 13 25.67 6.49 -6.66
CA ARG A 13 27.10 6.75 -6.94
C ARG A 13 27.53 6.24 -8.32
N THR A 14 26.76 5.30 -8.87
CA THR A 14 26.76 4.95 -10.29
C THR A 14 26.02 6.02 -11.09
N GLY A 15 26.66 7.17 -11.25
CA GLY A 15 26.56 7.85 -12.53
C GLY A 15 27.08 6.88 -13.60
N ASP A 16 26.35 6.80 -14.71
CA ASP A 16 26.71 6.01 -15.90
C ASP A 16 26.78 4.47 -15.70
N ALA A 17 25.61 3.87 -15.49
CA ALA A 17 25.30 2.54 -16.01
C ALA A 17 23.99 2.63 -16.80
N THR A 18 24.13 3.14 -18.03
CA THR A 18 23.14 3.23 -19.12
C THR A 18 21.71 2.76 -18.84
N VAL A 19 20.77 3.69 -19.01
CA VAL A 19 19.36 3.43 -19.33
C VAL A 19 19.27 2.37 -20.44
N GLY A 20 18.97 1.12 -20.07
CA GLY A 20 19.12 0.01 -21.02
C GLY A 20 18.90 -1.39 -20.43
N GLY A 21 17.71 -1.62 -19.85
CA GLY A 21 17.11 -2.95 -19.69
C GLY A 21 17.93 -4.06 -19.02
N ASP A 22 17.75 -4.22 -17.70
CA ASP A 22 17.79 -5.56 -17.09
C ASP A 22 16.75 -5.66 -15.94
N PRO A 23 15.67 -6.48 -16.07
CA PRO A 23 14.56 -6.52 -15.12
C PRO A 23 14.84 -7.30 -13.80
N LEU A 24 16.11 -7.61 -13.49
CA LEU A 24 16.49 -8.48 -12.38
C LEU A 24 16.48 -7.83 -10.97
N MET A 25 16.45 -6.50 -10.85
CA MET A 25 16.52 -5.84 -9.53
C MET A 25 15.21 -5.85 -8.71
N PRO A 26 14.01 -5.65 -9.28
CA PRO A 26 12.76 -5.82 -8.53
C PRO A 26 12.49 -7.28 -8.15
N SER A 27 12.94 -8.23 -8.98
CA SER A 27 12.71 -9.67 -8.77
C SER A 27 13.59 -10.28 -7.68
N VAL A 28 14.80 -9.76 -7.44
CA VAL A 28 15.61 -10.13 -6.26
C VAL A 28 15.02 -9.55 -4.95
N LEU A 29 14.27 -8.45 -5.01
CA LEU A 29 13.49 -7.94 -3.86
C LEU A 29 12.14 -8.66 -3.69
N ALA A 30 11.68 -9.40 -4.71
CA ALA A 30 10.43 -10.16 -4.68
C ALA A 30 10.53 -11.47 -3.89
N ASP A 31 11.73 -11.86 -3.42
CA ASP A 31 11.92 -12.88 -2.38
C ASP A 31 11.49 -12.29 -1.01
N SER A 32 10.18 -12.04 -0.93
CA SER A 32 9.54 -10.97 -0.14
C SER A 32 9.40 -11.26 1.36
N VAL A 33 9.92 -12.39 1.83
CA VAL A 33 9.59 -12.98 3.14
C VAL A 33 10.07 -12.13 4.34
N THR A 34 11.17 -11.38 4.20
CA THR A 34 11.89 -10.81 5.36
C THR A 34 11.73 -9.30 5.58
N ILE A 35 11.44 -8.48 4.56
CA ILE A 35 11.53 -7.01 4.68
C ILE A 35 10.20 -6.29 4.97
N TRP A 36 9.05 -6.89 4.65
CA TRP A 36 7.74 -6.26 4.86
C TRP A 36 7.46 -5.83 6.33
N PRO A 37 7.91 -6.54 7.40
CA PRO A 37 7.68 -6.09 8.77
C PRO A 37 8.42 -4.78 9.08
N SER A 38 9.59 -4.58 8.47
CA SER A 38 10.37 -3.35 8.60
C SER A 38 9.71 -2.18 7.87
N LEU A 39 9.18 -2.42 6.66
CA LEU A 39 8.43 -1.40 5.92
C LEU A 39 7.14 -1.00 6.66
N LEU A 40 6.40 -1.98 7.21
CA LEU A 40 5.21 -1.74 8.02
C LEU A 40 5.54 -0.92 9.29
N LYS A 41 6.65 -1.24 9.97
CA LYS A 41 7.15 -0.47 11.11
C LYS A 41 7.47 0.98 10.73
N LEU A 42 8.17 1.19 9.60
CA LEU A 42 8.49 2.53 9.11
C LEU A 42 7.22 3.33 8.81
N ALA A 43 6.30 2.77 8.02
CA ALA A 43 5.04 3.42 7.63
C ALA A 43 4.19 3.89 8.83
N ARG A 44 4.26 3.16 9.95
CA ARG A 44 3.51 3.46 11.19
C ARG A 44 4.26 4.33 12.20
N THR A 45 5.56 4.60 12.05
CA THR A 45 6.34 5.33 13.07
C THR A 45 6.13 6.84 12.91
N PRO A 46 5.49 7.57 13.86
CA PRO A 46 5.12 8.97 13.64
C PRO A 46 6.31 9.93 13.54
N SER A 47 7.43 9.59 14.20
CA SER A 47 8.69 10.35 14.13
C SER A 47 9.46 10.18 12.82
N VAL A 48 9.06 9.23 11.96
CA VAL A 48 9.61 9.08 10.60
C VAL A 48 8.87 10.04 9.65
N SER A 49 9.64 10.70 8.77
CA SER A 49 9.10 11.70 7.83
C SER A 49 7.99 11.14 6.95
N ARG A 50 6.98 11.97 6.59
CA ARG A 50 5.85 11.55 5.74
C ARG A 50 6.32 10.99 4.38
N ASP A 51 7.37 11.54 3.79
CA ASP A 51 7.99 11.03 2.55
C ASP A 51 8.54 9.61 2.74
N THR A 52 9.32 9.38 3.80
CA THR A 52 9.87 8.04 4.10
C THR A 52 8.76 7.03 4.38
N ARG A 53 7.69 7.42 5.10
CA ARG A 53 6.51 6.56 5.32
C ARG A 53 5.74 6.28 4.02
N THR A 54 5.64 7.27 3.13
CA THR A 54 5.04 7.14 1.79
C THR A 54 5.80 6.10 0.96
N LYS A 55 7.14 6.22 0.91
CA LYS A 55 8.02 5.25 0.25
C LYS A 55 7.89 3.86 0.85
N ALA A 56 7.72 3.73 2.16
CA ALA A 56 7.48 2.44 2.81
C ALA A 56 6.14 1.80 2.39
N VAL A 57 5.06 2.57 2.27
CA VAL A 57 3.77 2.08 1.72
C VAL A 57 3.89 1.70 0.24
N PHE A 58 4.61 2.49 -0.56
CA PHE A 58 4.88 2.15 -1.96
C PHE A 58 5.62 0.81 -2.10
N TRP A 59 6.70 0.59 -1.35
CA TRP A 59 7.43 -0.68 -1.41
C TRP A 59 6.61 -1.87 -0.86
N LEU A 60 5.68 -1.64 0.08
CA LEU A 60 4.71 -2.65 0.49
C LEU A 60 3.69 -2.99 -0.61
N SER A 61 3.31 -2.06 -1.48
CA SER A 61 2.39 -2.34 -2.60
C SER A 61 3.05 -3.17 -3.70
N GLN A 62 4.36 -3.05 -3.87
CA GLN A 62 5.14 -3.85 -4.83
C GLN A 62 5.51 -5.24 -4.28
N ALA A 63 5.33 -5.50 -2.97
CA ALA A 63 5.63 -6.78 -2.37
C ALA A 63 4.51 -7.81 -2.64
N ALA A 64 4.92 -8.97 -3.15
CA ALA A 64 4.01 -10.09 -3.42
C ALA A 64 3.56 -10.79 -2.12
N GLY A 65 2.39 -11.45 -2.19
CA GLY A 65 1.87 -12.33 -1.15
C GLY A 65 0.97 -11.67 -0.10
N ASP A 66 0.20 -12.51 0.60
CA ASP A 66 -0.87 -12.15 1.54
C ASP A 66 -0.38 -11.24 2.68
N ALA A 67 0.83 -11.46 3.17
CA ALA A 67 1.42 -10.69 4.26
C ALA A 67 1.57 -9.20 3.92
N ALA A 68 1.87 -8.87 2.66
CA ALA A 68 1.92 -7.50 2.19
C ALA A 68 0.52 -6.87 2.12
N GLY A 69 -0.49 -7.62 1.65
CA GLY A 69 -1.90 -7.19 1.66
C GLY A 69 -2.41 -6.93 3.07
N ALA A 70 -2.15 -7.84 4.01
CA ALA A 70 -2.49 -7.70 5.42
C ALA A 70 -1.76 -6.51 6.08
N ALA A 71 -0.49 -6.26 5.72
CA ALA A 71 0.25 -5.10 6.19
C ALA A 71 -0.42 -3.79 5.74
N LEU A 72 -0.79 -3.67 4.47
CA LEU A 72 -1.49 -2.50 3.92
C LEU A 72 -2.87 -2.29 4.57
N ASP A 73 -3.68 -3.35 4.71
CA ASP A 73 -4.98 -3.28 5.37
C ASP A 73 -4.85 -2.80 6.83
N SER A 74 -3.80 -3.28 7.52
CA SER A 74 -3.49 -2.83 8.88
C SER A 74 -3.04 -1.37 8.96
N ILE A 75 -2.45 -0.79 7.90
CA ILE A 75 -2.12 0.64 7.83
C ILE A 75 -3.40 1.46 7.61
N ALA A 76 -4.27 1.07 6.68
CA ALA A 76 -5.54 1.75 6.42
C ALA A 76 -6.42 1.85 7.70
N HIS A 77 -6.38 0.82 8.54
CA HIS A 77 -7.11 0.75 9.81
C HIS A 77 -6.40 1.37 11.04
N ASP A 78 -5.17 1.87 10.92
CA ASP A 78 -4.48 2.51 12.05
C ASP A 78 -5.08 3.86 12.41
N GLY A 79 -6.00 3.88 13.38
CA GLY A 79 -6.68 5.09 13.85
C GLY A 79 -5.77 6.16 14.46
N ARG A 80 -4.50 5.86 14.75
CA ARG A 80 -3.49 6.83 15.20
C ARG A 80 -2.54 7.27 14.07
N GLY A 81 -2.65 6.66 12.89
CA GLY A 81 -1.84 6.94 11.73
C GLY A 81 -2.24 8.23 11.00
N ASP A 82 -1.26 8.84 10.32
CA ASP A 82 -1.46 9.99 9.43
C ASP A 82 -2.42 9.63 8.28
N ARG A 83 -3.50 10.40 8.13
CA ARG A 83 -4.57 10.17 7.15
C ARG A 83 -4.05 9.97 5.72
N GLU A 84 -3.00 10.68 5.32
CA GLU A 84 -2.48 10.58 3.94
C GLU A 84 -1.73 9.27 3.71
N ILE A 85 -1.03 8.75 4.73
CA ILE A 85 -0.42 7.40 4.69
C ILE A 85 -1.51 6.32 4.64
N ARG A 86 -2.61 6.54 5.37
CA ARG A 86 -3.77 5.64 5.35
C ARG A 86 -4.45 5.65 3.97
N LYS A 87 -4.64 6.83 3.35
CA LYS A 87 -5.11 6.97 1.96
C LYS A 87 -4.21 6.25 0.95
N GLN A 88 -2.89 6.38 1.08
CA GLN A 88 -1.92 5.66 0.24
C GLN A 88 -2.02 4.15 0.40
N ALA A 89 -2.28 3.64 1.62
CA ALA A 89 -2.50 2.21 1.83
C ALA A 89 -3.81 1.72 1.19
N ILE A 90 -4.87 2.54 1.19
CA ILE A 90 -6.13 2.24 0.47
C ILE A 90 -5.89 2.16 -1.04
N PHE A 91 -5.13 3.10 -1.61
CA PHE A 91 -4.71 3.02 -3.02
C PHE A 91 -3.83 1.79 -3.29
N ALA A 92 -2.86 1.49 -2.43
CA ALA A 92 -2.05 0.29 -2.56
C ALA A 92 -2.89 -1.02 -2.55
N LEU A 93 -4.00 -1.05 -1.82
CA LEU A 93 -4.97 -2.16 -1.85
C LEU A 93 -5.78 -2.21 -3.15
N SER A 94 -6.12 -1.06 -3.77
CA SER A 94 -6.83 -1.05 -5.07
C SER A 94 -5.97 -1.55 -6.23
N GLN A 95 -4.64 -1.51 -6.09
CA GLN A 95 -3.70 -2.05 -7.09
C GLN A 95 -3.44 -3.56 -6.95
N ARG A 96 -4.03 -4.23 -5.95
CA ARG A 96 -3.92 -5.70 -5.79
C ARG A 96 -4.94 -6.41 -6.69
N SER A 97 -4.82 -7.74 -6.80
CA SER A 97 -5.81 -8.59 -7.47
C SER A 97 -7.21 -8.33 -6.91
N SER A 98 -8.26 -8.41 -7.75
CA SER A 98 -9.63 -8.11 -7.32
C SER A 98 -10.06 -8.96 -6.11
N ASP A 99 -9.62 -10.22 -6.04
CA ASP A 99 -9.94 -11.12 -4.93
C ASP A 99 -9.31 -10.76 -3.58
N GLU A 100 -8.25 -9.95 -3.56
CA GLU A 100 -7.67 -9.40 -2.33
C GLU A 100 -8.10 -7.96 -2.08
N GLY A 101 -8.01 -7.12 -3.12
CA GLY A 101 -8.24 -5.68 -3.07
C GLY A 101 -9.70 -5.32 -2.81
N VAL A 102 -10.64 -5.90 -3.57
CA VAL A 102 -12.07 -5.55 -3.47
C VAL A 102 -12.63 -5.91 -2.09
N PRO A 103 -12.41 -7.10 -1.51
CA PRO A 103 -12.83 -7.39 -0.13
C PRO A 103 -12.22 -6.45 0.91
N ALA A 104 -10.96 -6.01 0.76
CA ALA A 104 -10.34 -5.05 1.68
C ALA A 104 -10.97 -3.66 1.58
N LEU A 105 -11.15 -3.16 0.36
CA LEU A 105 -11.82 -1.88 0.11
C LEU A 105 -13.28 -1.89 0.62
N ILE A 106 -14.03 -2.99 0.45
CA ILE A 106 -15.40 -3.13 0.98
C ILE A 106 -15.41 -3.02 2.51
N ARG A 107 -14.47 -3.67 3.23
CA ARG A 107 -14.35 -3.54 4.69
C ARG A 107 -14.13 -2.09 5.10
N ILE A 108 -13.20 -1.39 4.42
CA ILE A 108 -12.87 0.01 4.70
C ILE A 108 -14.08 0.92 4.41
N ALA A 109 -14.74 0.73 3.28
CA ALA A 109 -15.92 1.51 2.88
C ALA A 109 -17.10 1.35 3.85
N ARG A 110 -17.32 0.15 4.41
CA ARG A 110 -18.40 -0.11 5.38
C ARG A 110 -18.07 0.32 6.81
N ALA A 111 -16.84 0.07 7.29
CA ALA A 111 -16.54 0.09 8.73
C ALA A 111 -15.48 1.11 9.19
N ASN A 112 -14.75 1.79 8.29
CA ASN A 112 -13.71 2.72 8.74
C ASN A 112 -14.35 3.95 9.43
N PRO A 113 -13.93 4.32 10.65
CA PRO A 113 -14.54 5.45 11.37
C PRO A 113 -14.30 6.79 10.66
N ASP A 114 -13.22 6.93 9.91
CA ASP A 114 -12.89 8.17 9.18
C ASP A 114 -13.69 8.27 7.86
N PRO A 115 -14.59 9.27 7.71
CA PRO A 115 -15.41 9.42 6.50
C PRO A 115 -14.59 9.63 5.22
N GLU A 116 -13.44 10.28 5.30
CA GLU A 116 -12.57 10.51 4.15
C GLU A 116 -11.93 9.21 3.65
N LEU A 117 -11.69 8.25 4.55
CA LEU A 117 -11.17 6.94 4.18
C LEU A 117 -12.26 6.04 3.62
N ARG A 118 -13.49 6.10 4.15
CA ARG A 118 -14.65 5.44 3.51
C ARG A 118 -14.84 5.95 2.08
N LYS A 119 -14.84 7.27 1.89
CA LYS A 119 -14.92 7.92 0.57
C LYS A 119 -13.78 7.51 -0.36
N THR A 120 -12.55 7.41 0.16
CA THR A 120 -11.39 6.95 -0.63
C THR A 120 -11.55 5.50 -1.09
N ALA A 121 -12.05 4.60 -0.23
CA ALA A 121 -12.30 3.22 -0.62
C ALA A 121 -13.47 3.08 -1.62
N LEU A 122 -14.56 3.84 -1.43
CA LEU A 122 -15.68 3.90 -2.37
C LEU A 122 -15.23 4.40 -3.76
N PHE A 123 -14.35 5.40 -3.82
CA PHE A 123 -13.77 5.89 -5.07
C PHE A 123 -13.05 4.77 -5.83
N TRP A 124 -12.14 4.05 -5.17
CA TRP A 124 -11.38 2.96 -5.80
C TRP A 124 -12.25 1.75 -6.16
N LEU A 125 -13.27 1.43 -5.36
CA LEU A 125 -14.28 0.42 -5.73
C LEU A 125 -15.04 0.80 -7.00
N GLY A 126 -15.38 2.08 -7.17
CA GLY A 126 -15.97 2.60 -8.40
C GLY A 126 -15.02 2.60 -9.61
N GLN A 127 -13.74 2.27 -9.44
CA GLN A 127 -12.77 2.06 -10.53
C GLN A 127 -12.42 0.58 -10.74
N SER A 128 -12.93 -0.33 -9.89
CA SER A 128 -12.53 -1.75 -9.91
C SER A 128 -13.25 -2.61 -10.95
N GLU A 129 -14.34 -2.10 -11.52
CA GLU A 129 -15.29 -2.83 -12.41
C GLU A 129 -15.85 -4.15 -11.83
N ASP A 130 -15.63 -4.40 -10.53
CA ASP A 130 -16.00 -5.65 -9.86
C ASP A 130 -17.48 -5.64 -9.45
N PRO A 131 -18.27 -6.70 -9.75
CA PRO A 131 -19.68 -6.79 -9.36
C PRO A 131 -19.91 -6.60 -7.84
N ARG A 132 -18.97 -7.01 -6.99
CA ARG A 132 -19.07 -6.83 -5.52
C ARG A 132 -19.06 -5.35 -5.11
N ALA A 133 -18.49 -4.47 -5.94
CA ALA A 133 -18.58 -3.02 -5.75
C ALA A 133 -19.99 -2.49 -6.06
N LEU A 134 -20.65 -3.01 -7.11
CA LEU A 134 -22.04 -2.68 -7.41
C LEU A 134 -22.99 -3.12 -6.30
N ASP A 135 -22.84 -4.35 -5.81
CA ASP A 135 -23.60 -4.88 -4.65
C ASP A 135 -23.43 -3.99 -3.39
N LEU A 136 -22.21 -3.47 -3.17
CA LEU A 136 -21.95 -2.50 -2.10
C LEU A 136 -22.71 -1.19 -2.32
N PHE A 137 -22.65 -0.61 -3.52
CA PHE A 137 -23.31 0.66 -3.83
C PHE A 137 -24.83 0.54 -3.74
N GLU A 138 -25.42 -0.53 -4.27
CA GLU A 138 -26.84 -0.80 -4.10
C GLU A 138 -27.23 -0.92 -2.62
N GLY A 139 -26.41 -1.60 -1.80
CA GLY A 139 -26.64 -1.72 -0.36
C GLY A 139 -26.34 -0.46 0.47
N ILE A 140 -25.84 0.62 -0.15
CA ILE A 140 -25.62 1.93 0.50
C ILE A 140 -26.67 2.96 0.05
N LEU A 141 -27.21 2.81 -1.17
CA LEU A 141 -28.16 3.75 -1.78
C LEU A 141 -29.64 3.40 -1.55
N ARG A 142 -29.92 2.22 -0.99
CA ARG A 142 -31.24 1.78 -0.51
C ARG A 142 -31.45 2.19 0.95
#